data_AF-A0A2E7QB14-F1
#
_entry.id   AF-A0A2E7QB14-F1
#
_cell.length_a   1.000
_cell.length_b   1.000
_cell.length_c   1.000
_cell.angle_alpha   90.00
_cell.angle_beta   90.00
_cell.angle_gamma   90.00
#
_symmetry.space_group_name_H-M   'P 1'
#
loop_
_entity.id
_entity.type
_entity.pdbx_description
1 polymer ?
#
loop_
_entity_poly.entity_id
_entity_poly.type
_entity_poly.pdbx_seq_one_letter_code
_entity_poly.pdbx_strand_id
1 'polypeptide(L)'
;MTSIEDDPLTLSRECDWVAKYLLIEGYRDRHNLPLADSRLALMDLQYHEIRKDTSLFYLLESRGQMERVITDGDIQKAITQPPQTTRARLRGEFIKHARERNRDYTVDWVHLKLNDHPQQRSVLCKDPFKYVDERVEKLIETL
;
A
#
# COMPACT_ATOMS: atom_id res chain seq x y z
N MET A 1 -16.46 0.98 -20.69
CA MET A 1 -14.99 0.85 -20.70
C MET A 1 -14.62 0.37 -22.10
N THR A 2 -14.51 1.28 -23.06
CA THR A 2 -14.42 0.95 -24.50
C THR A 2 -13.15 0.18 -24.87
N SER A 3 -12.00 0.49 -24.25
CA SER A 3 -10.72 -0.12 -24.60
C SER A 3 -10.62 -1.63 -24.35
N ILE A 4 -11.33 -2.18 -23.36
CA ILE A 4 -11.31 -3.63 -23.08
C ILE A 4 -12.17 -4.40 -24.07
N GLU A 5 -13.28 -3.80 -24.51
CA GLU A 5 -14.22 -4.40 -25.46
C GLU A 5 -13.64 -4.43 -26.89
N ASP A 6 -12.81 -3.44 -27.23
CA ASP A 6 -12.17 -3.32 -28.55
C ASP A 6 -10.84 -4.10 -28.65
N ASP A 7 -9.82 -3.65 -27.90
CA ASP A 7 -8.51 -4.30 -27.85
C ASP A 7 -7.85 -4.07 -26.47
N PRO A 8 -7.92 -5.06 -25.57
CA PRO A 8 -7.37 -4.91 -24.23
C PRO A 8 -5.84 -4.75 -24.24
N LEU A 9 -5.15 -5.13 -25.32
CA LEU A 9 -3.69 -5.00 -25.42
C LEU A 9 -3.24 -3.53 -25.50
N THR A 10 -4.14 -2.61 -25.81
CA THR A 10 -3.89 -1.17 -25.77
C THR A 10 -3.59 -0.67 -24.35
N LEU A 11 -4.04 -1.38 -23.30
CA LEU A 11 -3.86 -1.02 -21.89
C LEU A 11 -2.54 -1.54 -21.29
N SER A 12 -1.52 -1.69 -22.13
CA SER A 12 -0.21 -2.23 -21.75
C SER A 12 0.52 -1.44 -20.66
N ARG A 13 0.15 -0.18 -20.42
CA ARG A 13 0.79 0.70 -19.44
C ARG A 13 0.01 0.81 -18.14
N GLU A 14 -1.29 0.54 -18.19
CA GLU A 14 -2.23 0.75 -17.08
C GLU A 14 -2.74 -0.55 -16.46
N CYS A 15 -2.71 -1.67 -17.20
CA CYS A 15 -3.28 -2.94 -16.77
C CYS A 15 -2.21 -4.02 -16.59
N ASP A 16 -2.00 -4.47 -15.36
CA ASP A 16 -0.92 -5.40 -15.00
C ASP A 16 -0.93 -6.71 -15.80
N TRP A 17 -2.10 -7.31 -16.02
CA TRP A 17 -2.16 -8.57 -16.76
C TRP A 17 -1.78 -8.39 -18.23
N VAL A 18 -2.08 -7.22 -18.83
CA VAL A 18 -1.72 -6.89 -20.21
C VAL A 18 -0.22 -6.64 -20.31
N ALA A 19 0.33 -5.80 -19.42
CA ALA A 19 1.75 -5.51 -19.34
C ALA A 19 2.58 -6.80 -19.20
N LYS A 20 2.15 -7.66 -18.27
CA LYS A 20 2.77 -8.95 -18.02
C LYS A 20 2.62 -9.92 -19.20
N TYR A 21 1.45 -10.00 -19.81
CA TYR A 21 1.22 -10.83 -20.99
C TYR A 21 2.20 -10.46 -22.11
N LEU A 22 2.30 -9.17 -22.45
CA LEU A 22 3.22 -8.69 -23.48
C LEU A 22 4.71 -8.93 -23.12
N LEU A 23 5.06 -8.78 -21.84
CA LEU A 23 6.41 -9.09 -21.34
C LEU A 23 6.76 -10.58 -21.52
N ILE A 24 5.84 -11.47 -21.15
CA ILE A 24 6.02 -12.93 -21.24
C ILE A 24 6.04 -13.38 -22.70
N GLU A 25 5.05 -12.99 -23.51
CA GLU A 25 5.00 -13.35 -24.94
C GLU A 25 6.24 -12.83 -25.68
N GLY A 26 6.67 -11.59 -25.41
CA GLY A 26 7.89 -11.06 -26.01
C GLY A 26 9.16 -11.85 -25.63
N TYR A 27 9.22 -12.42 -24.42
CA TYR A 27 10.33 -13.30 -24.03
C TYR A 27 10.20 -14.69 -24.66
N ARG A 28 8.98 -15.24 -24.73
CA ARG A 28 8.68 -16.51 -25.39
C ARG A 28 9.07 -16.49 -26.85
N ASP A 29 8.70 -15.45 -27.58
CA ASP A 29 8.97 -15.33 -29.01
C ASP A 29 10.47 -15.20 -29.29
N ARG A 30 11.19 -14.39 -28.49
CA ARG A 30 12.65 -14.22 -28.64
C ARG A 30 13.45 -15.50 -28.36
N HIS A 31 12.95 -16.35 -27.47
CA HIS A 31 13.68 -17.55 -27.02
C HIS A 31 13.04 -18.86 -27.49
N ASN A 32 11.99 -18.79 -28.31
CA ASN A 32 11.20 -19.91 -28.80
C ASN A 32 10.78 -20.89 -27.68
N LEU A 33 10.12 -20.36 -26.64
CA LEU A 33 9.78 -21.12 -25.43
C LEU A 33 8.31 -21.55 -25.38
N PRO A 34 8.02 -22.79 -24.95
CA PRO A 34 6.66 -23.18 -24.60
C PRO A 34 6.18 -22.41 -23.37
N LEU A 35 4.88 -22.15 -23.25
CA LEU A 35 4.30 -21.43 -22.12
C LEU A 35 4.61 -22.09 -20.75
N ALA A 36 4.77 -23.42 -20.73
CA ALA A 36 5.07 -24.19 -19.52
C ALA A 36 6.55 -24.12 -19.08
N ASP A 37 7.41 -23.36 -19.78
CA ASP A 37 8.82 -23.22 -19.41
C ASP A 37 8.97 -22.53 -18.04
N SER A 38 9.81 -23.09 -17.17
CA SER A 38 9.99 -22.61 -15.80
C SER A 38 10.53 -21.18 -15.72
N ARG A 39 11.22 -20.69 -16.78
CA ARG A 39 11.68 -19.29 -16.84
C ARG A 39 10.52 -18.32 -16.94
N LEU A 40 9.44 -18.68 -17.64
CA LEU A 40 8.25 -17.85 -17.76
C LEU A 40 7.48 -17.78 -16.45
N ALA A 41 7.38 -18.92 -15.74
CA ALA A 41 6.83 -18.97 -14.39
C ALA A 41 7.64 -18.10 -13.41
N LEU A 42 8.97 -18.12 -13.53
CA LEU A 42 9.83 -17.25 -12.73
C LEU A 42 9.59 -15.77 -13.06
N MET A 43 9.46 -15.41 -14.35
CA MET A 43 9.15 -14.03 -14.75
C MET A 43 7.81 -13.55 -14.21
N ASP A 44 6.78 -14.41 -14.21
CA ASP A 44 5.47 -14.11 -13.61
C ASP A 44 5.59 -13.74 -12.13
N LEU A 45 6.39 -14.49 -11.37
CA LEU A 45 6.71 -14.18 -9.98
C LEU A 45 7.56 -12.91 -9.83
N GLN A 46 8.60 -12.75 -10.65
CA GLN A 46 9.51 -11.59 -10.60
C GLN A 46 8.81 -10.27 -10.95
N TYR A 47 7.74 -10.30 -11.73
CA TYR A 47 6.90 -9.12 -11.97
C TYR A 47 6.35 -8.53 -10.67
N HIS A 48 6.01 -9.38 -9.70
CA HIS A 48 5.38 -8.98 -8.44
C HIS A 48 6.36 -8.76 -7.29
N GLU A 49 7.67 -8.85 -7.54
CA GLU A 49 8.67 -8.59 -6.52
C GLU A 49 8.61 -7.11 -6.08
N ILE A 50 8.72 -6.88 -4.77
CA ILE A 50 8.58 -5.54 -4.19
C ILE A 50 9.89 -4.74 -4.18
N ARG A 51 11.03 -5.45 -4.30
CA ARG A 51 12.35 -4.85 -4.41
C ARG A 51 12.53 -4.21 -5.79
N LYS A 52 12.76 -2.88 -5.82
CA LYS A 52 12.83 -2.07 -7.04
C LYS A 52 13.94 -2.51 -8.01
N ASP A 53 15.03 -3.05 -7.51
CA ASP A 53 16.20 -3.50 -8.26
C ASP A 53 16.02 -4.87 -8.93
N THR A 54 15.11 -5.71 -8.44
CA THR A 54 14.89 -7.07 -8.96
C THR A 54 13.55 -7.28 -9.66
N SER A 55 12.60 -6.37 -9.46
CA SER A 55 11.25 -6.48 -9.99
C SER A 55 11.17 -6.16 -11.48
N LEU A 56 10.44 -6.99 -12.24
CA LEU A 56 10.18 -6.69 -13.65
C LEU A 56 9.17 -5.53 -13.80
N PHE A 57 8.24 -5.33 -12.86
CA PHE A 57 7.35 -4.16 -12.87
C PHE A 57 8.15 -2.86 -12.77
N TYR A 58 9.04 -2.74 -11.77
CA TYR A 58 9.85 -1.53 -11.59
C TYR A 58 10.85 -1.32 -12.76
N LEU A 59 11.30 -2.40 -13.41
CA LEU A 59 12.07 -2.30 -14.64
C LEU A 59 11.25 -1.65 -15.78
N LEU A 60 10.01 -2.09 -15.99
CA LEU A 60 9.09 -1.49 -16.97
C LEU A 60 8.77 -0.03 -16.62
N GLU A 61 8.48 0.26 -15.35
CA GLU A 61 8.21 1.61 -14.86
C GLU A 61 9.40 2.54 -15.14
N SER A 62 10.63 2.12 -14.83
CA SER A 62 11.84 2.92 -15.04
C SER A 62 12.13 3.22 -16.53
N ARG A 63 11.62 2.38 -17.43
CA ARG A 63 11.68 2.57 -18.90
C ARG A 63 10.52 3.40 -19.42
N GLY A 64 9.69 3.94 -18.53
CA GLY A 64 8.50 4.69 -18.89
C GLY A 64 7.46 3.82 -19.59
N GLN A 65 7.41 2.52 -19.32
CA GLN A 65 6.44 1.57 -19.92
C GLN A 65 5.23 1.30 -19.00
N MET A 66 5.22 1.84 -17.79
CA MET A 66 4.08 1.81 -16.86
C MET A 66 3.62 3.22 -16.55
N GLU A 67 2.31 3.42 -16.44
CA GLU A 67 1.72 4.70 -16.07
C GLU A 67 1.67 4.87 -14.55
N ARG A 68 1.98 6.07 -14.05
CA ARG A 68 1.98 6.38 -12.61
C ARG A 68 0.85 7.34 -12.27
N VAL A 69 0.07 7.00 -11.25
CA VAL A 69 -1.00 7.87 -10.72
C VAL A 69 -0.57 8.70 -9.51
N ILE A 70 0.56 8.36 -8.88
CA ILE A 70 1.12 9.03 -7.71
C ILE A 70 2.63 9.18 -7.84
N THR A 71 3.18 10.18 -7.14
CA THR A 71 4.61 10.46 -7.15
C THR A 71 5.36 9.69 -6.07
N ASP A 72 6.69 9.59 -6.18
CA ASP A 72 7.51 9.04 -5.09
C ASP A 72 7.39 9.86 -3.80
N GLY A 73 7.16 11.18 -3.91
CA GLY A 73 6.92 12.04 -2.75
C GLY A 73 5.64 11.68 -2.00
N ASP A 74 4.56 11.36 -2.73
CA ASP A 74 3.30 10.91 -2.12
C ASP A 74 3.48 9.57 -1.39
N ILE A 75 4.23 8.64 -2.00
CA ILE A 75 4.56 7.34 -1.40
C ILE A 75 5.37 7.54 -0.12
N GLN A 76 6.44 8.34 -0.16
CA GLN A 76 7.29 8.60 1.01
C GLN A 76 6.50 9.23 2.15
N LYS A 77 5.62 10.20 1.84
CA LYS A 77 4.74 10.82 2.83
C LYS A 77 3.82 9.78 3.49
N ALA A 78 3.24 8.88 2.70
CA ALA A 78 2.31 7.86 3.19
C ALA A 78 2.95 6.80 4.11
N ILE A 79 4.28 6.61 4.07
CA ILE A 79 5.00 5.70 5.00
C ILE A 79 4.83 6.17 6.45
N THR A 80 4.90 7.48 6.69
CA THR A 80 4.89 8.05 8.05
C THR A 80 3.61 8.79 8.40
N GLN A 81 2.85 9.22 7.40
CA GLN A 81 1.65 10.02 7.60
C GLN A 81 0.40 9.22 7.22
N PRO A 82 -0.51 8.94 8.17
CA PRO A 82 -1.76 8.26 7.85
C PRO A 82 -2.68 9.17 7.02
N PRO A 83 -3.72 8.62 6.37
CA PRO A 83 -4.76 9.41 5.72
C PRO A 83 -5.41 10.40 6.70
N GLN A 84 -5.43 11.68 6.34
CA GLN A 84 -5.84 12.78 7.22
C GLN A 84 -7.36 12.97 7.32
N THR A 85 -8.12 12.24 6.51
CA THR A 85 -9.58 12.35 6.35
C THR A 85 -10.35 11.19 6.97
N THR A 86 -9.66 10.28 7.67
CA THR A 86 -10.28 9.09 8.30
C THR A 86 -9.79 8.91 9.74
N ARG A 87 -10.40 8.01 10.48
CA ARG A 87 -9.95 7.61 11.83
C ARG A 87 -8.50 7.12 11.90
N ALA A 88 -7.89 6.77 10.75
CA ALA A 88 -6.48 6.43 10.70
C ALA A 88 -5.58 7.58 11.19
N ARG A 89 -6.01 8.84 11.02
CA ARG A 89 -5.36 10.02 11.60
C ARG A 89 -5.28 9.92 13.13
N LEU A 90 -6.44 9.74 13.79
CA LEU A 90 -6.56 9.63 15.24
C LEU A 90 -5.66 8.52 15.80
N ARG A 91 -5.67 7.35 15.14
CA ARG A 91 -4.83 6.22 15.52
C ARG A 91 -3.34 6.54 15.37
N GLY A 92 -2.95 7.17 14.27
CA GLY A 92 -1.56 7.54 14.02
C GLY A 92 -1.03 8.56 15.01
N GLU A 93 -1.82 9.61 15.32
CA GLU A 93 -1.47 10.61 16.33
C GLU A 93 -1.30 9.98 17.73
N PHE A 94 -2.22 9.11 18.13
CA PHE A 94 -2.12 8.38 19.40
C PHE A 94 -0.86 7.52 19.49
N ILE A 95 -0.60 6.68 18.47
CA ILE A 95 0.60 5.83 18.42
C ILE A 95 1.88 6.67 18.47
N LYS A 96 1.92 7.78 17.71
CA LYS A 96 3.07 8.67 17.66
C LYS A 96 3.39 9.22 19.04
N HIS A 97 2.41 9.82 19.72
CA HIS A 97 2.63 10.40 21.04
C HIS A 97 2.92 9.38 22.13
N ALA A 98 2.31 8.20 22.08
CA ALA A 98 2.57 7.14 23.05
C ALA A 98 4.01 6.61 22.93
N ARG A 99 4.52 6.48 21.70
CA ARG A 99 5.93 6.13 21.43
C ARG A 99 6.90 7.21 21.90
N GLU A 100 6.62 8.48 21.60
CA GLU A 100 7.45 9.61 22.04
C GLU A 100 7.61 9.67 23.57
N ARG A 101 6.62 9.19 24.31
CA ARG A 101 6.59 9.18 25.78
C ARG A 101 6.91 7.83 26.42
N ASN A 102 7.25 6.82 25.62
CA ASN A 102 7.52 5.45 26.07
C ASN A 102 6.39 4.86 26.95
N ARG A 103 5.13 5.07 26.56
CA ARG A 103 3.94 4.57 27.27
C ARG A 103 3.48 3.24 26.65
N ASP A 104 3.01 2.31 27.48
CA ASP A 104 2.49 1.04 26.99
C ASP A 104 1.04 1.17 26.52
N TYR A 105 0.77 0.73 25.29
CA TYR A 105 -0.53 0.88 24.66
C TYR A 105 -0.97 -0.36 23.86
N THR A 106 -2.29 -0.49 23.68
CA THR A 106 -2.92 -1.50 22.80
C THR A 106 -3.84 -0.79 21.83
N VAL A 107 -3.72 -1.12 20.54
CA VAL A 107 -4.48 -0.46 19.47
C VAL A 107 -4.98 -1.50 18.46
N ASP A 108 -6.23 -1.34 18.02
CA ASP A 108 -6.79 -2.04 16.87
C ASP A 108 -7.42 -1.05 15.86
N TRP A 109 -8.35 -1.49 15.02
CA TRP A 109 -9.03 -0.62 14.05
C TRP A 109 -10.03 0.36 14.67
N VAL A 110 -10.57 0.04 15.84
CA VAL A 110 -11.61 0.80 16.55
C VAL A 110 -11.26 1.12 18.00
N HIS A 111 -10.33 0.43 18.65
CA HIS A 111 -9.92 0.69 20.04
C HIS A 111 -8.54 1.32 20.12
N LEU A 112 -8.43 2.37 20.95
CA LEU A 112 -7.17 2.97 21.39
C LEU A 112 -7.12 2.88 22.92
N LYS A 113 -6.14 2.17 23.49
CA LYS A 113 -6.08 1.87 24.92
C LYS A 113 -4.68 2.12 25.50
N LEU A 114 -4.62 2.70 26.71
CA LEU A 114 -3.42 2.72 27.55
C LEU A 114 -3.41 1.56 28.54
N ASN A 115 -2.27 0.89 28.65
CA ASN A 115 -2.14 -0.35 29.42
C ASN A 115 -1.65 -0.11 30.86
N ASP A 116 -1.00 1.03 31.13
CA ASP A 116 -0.29 1.33 32.37
C ASP A 116 -1.14 2.06 33.43
N HIS A 117 -2.42 2.29 33.16
CA HIS A 117 -3.32 3.00 34.07
C HIS A 117 -4.30 2.02 34.77
N PRO A 118 -4.50 2.09 36.11
CA PRO A 118 -5.36 1.17 36.86
C PRO A 118 -6.83 1.21 36.42
N GLN A 119 -7.27 2.36 35.89
CA GLN A 119 -8.49 2.47 35.11
C GLN A 119 -8.11 2.41 33.64
N GLN A 120 -8.31 1.26 33.00
CA GLN A 120 -8.05 1.03 31.59
C GLN A 120 -8.80 2.05 30.72
N ARG A 121 -8.16 3.15 30.33
CA ARG A 121 -8.77 4.17 29.47
C ARG A 121 -8.71 3.69 28.03
N SER A 122 -9.87 3.34 27.48
CA SER A 122 -10.04 2.92 26.09
C SER A 122 -11.00 3.86 25.39
N VAL A 123 -10.64 4.30 24.18
CA VAL A 123 -11.49 5.12 23.31
C VAL A 123 -11.90 4.30 22.09
N LEU A 124 -13.20 4.33 21.79
CA LEU A 124 -13.81 3.60 20.69
C LEU A 124 -14.10 4.52 19.49
N CYS A 125 -13.44 4.25 18.37
CA CYS A 125 -13.48 4.95 17.09
C CYS A 125 -14.27 4.15 16.03
N LYS A 126 -15.58 3.98 16.26
CA LYS A 126 -16.47 3.19 15.37
C LYS A 126 -16.65 3.81 13.98
N ASP A 127 -16.76 5.13 13.92
CA ASP A 127 -16.95 5.85 12.66
C ASP A 127 -15.62 5.94 11.87
N PRO A 128 -15.53 5.34 10.67
CA PRO A 128 -14.30 5.39 9.88
C PRO A 128 -14.00 6.78 9.31
N PHE A 129 -15.00 7.65 9.15
CA PHE A 129 -14.86 8.99 8.57
C PHE A 129 -14.57 10.07 9.61
N LYS A 130 -14.75 9.77 10.90
CA LYS A 130 -14.41 10.69 11.98
C LYS A 130 -12.89 10.74 12.18
N TYR A 131 -12.28 11.85 11.79
CA TYR A 131 -10.82 12.08 11.88
C TYR A 131 -10.42 13.10 12.97
N VAL A 132 -11.39 13.67 13.69
CA VAL A 132 -11.22 14.51 14.89
C VAL A 132 -12.14 13.96 15.98
N ASP A 133 -11.61 13.69 17.17
CA ASP A 133 -12.39 13.20 18.30
C ASP A 133 -11.77 13.65 19.63
N GLU A 134 -12.48 14.52 20.34
CA GLU A 134 -12.06 15.07 21.64
C GLU A 134 -11.69 13.99 22.67
N ARG A 135 -12.30 12.80 22.59
CA ARG A 135 -12.00 11.69 23.50
C ARG A 135 -10.60 11.15 23.26
N VAL A 136 -10.15 11.13 22.00
CA VAL A 136 -8.79 10.74 21.62
C VAL A 136 -7.80 11.82 22.00
N GLU A 137 -8.14 13.10 21.78
CA GLU A 137 -7.30 14.23 22.22
C GLU A 137 -7.04 14.19 23.72
N LYS A 138 -8.09 14.03 24.53
CA LYS A 138 -7.98 13.87 25.99
C LYS A 138 -7.18 12.63 26.39
N LEU A 139 -7.26 11.55 25.62
CA LEU A 139 -6.44 10.36 25.87
C LEU A 139 -4.96 10.65 25.60
N ILE A 140 -4.65 11.38 24.53
CA ILE A 140 -3.30 11.78 24.15
C ILE A 140 -2.70 12.74 25.19
N GLU A 141 -3.48 13.67 25.73
CA GLU A 141 -3.06 14.59 26.81
C GLU A 141 -2.66 13.84 28.09
N THR A 142 -3.13 12.61 28.28
CA THR A 142 -2.84 11.78 29.45
C THR A 142 -1.64 10.83 29.27
N LEU A 143 -1.01 10.87 28.09
CA LEU A 143 0.23 10.13 27.81
C LEU A 143 1.41 10.76 28.53
#